data_AF-A0A7S2IS30-F1
#
_entry.id   AF-A0A7S2IS30-F1
#
_cell.length_a   1.000
_cell.length_b   1.000
_cell.length_c   1.000
_cell.angle_alpha   90.00
_cell.angle_beta   90.00
_cell.angle_gamma   90.00
#
_symmetry.space_group_name_H-M   'P 1'
#
loop_
_entity.id
_entity.type
_entity.pdbx_description
1 polymer ?
#
loop_
_entity_poly.entity_id
_entity_poly.type
_entity_poly.pdbx_seq_one_letter_code
_entity_poly.pdbx_strand_id
1 'polypeptide(L)'
;TDGKPWFRIGDYYLNGVKYVGSPFMDVERRVSRMDECGIDFQVLSPNPLTYFHHIPKDEAIAFCRRHNDAMAELVARHPHRLAGMAALPMQCPEEAVEELTRAVKEL
;
A
#
# COMPACT_ATOMS: atom_id res chain seq x y z
N THR A 1 -16.02 25.25 -0.37
CA THR A 1 -15.09 24.37 -1.10
C THR A 1 -15.47 24.39 -2.56
N ASP A 2 -14.49 24.62 -3.41
CA ASP A 2 -14.53 24.86 -4.87
C ASP A 2 -14.94 23.62 -5.70
N GLY A 3 -15.70 22.69 -5.09
CA GLY A 3 -16.26 21.49 -5.73
C GLY A 3 -15.24 20.39 -6.07
N LYS A 4 -13.95 20.65 -5.89
CA LYS A 4 -12.86 19.73 -6.24
C LYS A 4 -12.72 18.62 -5.20
N PRO A 5 -12.38 17.39 -5.61
CA PRO A 5 -12.07 16.31 -4.69
C PRO A 5 -10.83 16.66 -3.87
N TRP A 6 -10.83 16.24 -2.60
CA TRP A 6 -9.74 16.47 -1.67
C TRP A 6 -9.46 15.20 -0.85
N PHE A 7 -8.24 15.12 -0.31
CA PHE A 7 -7.77 14.03 0.53
C PHE A 7 -6.97 14.60 1.71
N ARG A 8 -7.15 14.04 2.91
CA ARG A 8 -6.46 14.50 4.13
C ARG A 8 -6.03 13.32 5.00
N ILE A 9 -4.79 13.34 5.50
CA ILE A 9 -4.27 12.47 6.56
C ILE A 9 -3.61 13.35 7.61
N GLY A 10 -4.13 13.35 8.86
CA GLY A 10 -3.62 14.26 9.89
C GLY A 10 -3.68 15.71 9.39
N ASP A 11 -2.55 16.41 9.36
CA ASP A 11 -2.46 17.77 8.81
C ASP A 11 -2.06 17.82 7.33
N TYR A 12 -1.72 16.68 6.73
CA TYR A 12 -1.45 16.59 5.31
C TYR A 12 -2.75 16.71 4.50
N TYR A 13 -2.78 17.61 3.51
CA TYR A 13 -3.96 17.91 2.71
C TYR A 13 -3.60 18.04 1.23
N LEU A 14 -4.39 17.38 0.37
CA LEU A 14 -4.31 17.47 -1.09
C LEU A 14 -5.61 18.02 -1.66
N ASN A 15 -5.53 19.11 -2.41
CA ASN A 15 -6.66 19.69 -3.15
C ASN A 15 -6.58 19.30 -4.64
N GLY A 16 -7.70 18.91 -5.24
CA GLY A 16 -7.79 18.58 -6.66
C GLY A 16 -7.31 17.16 -7.02
N VAL A 17 -6.90 16.37 -6.02
CA VAL A 17 -6.51 14.97 -6.23
C VAL A 17 -7.73 14.07 -6.00
N LYS A 18 -8.20 13.42 -7.05
CA LYS A 18 -9.24 12.40 -6.94
C LYS A 18 -8.63 11.12 -6.36
N TYR A 19 -8.86 10.88 -5.07
CA TYR A 19 -8.36 9.69 -4.39
C TYR A 19 -9.29 8.48 -4.58
N VAL A 20 -10.59 8.66 -4.33
CA VAL A 20 -11.62 7.62 -4.48
C VAL A 20 -11.90 7.33 -5.95
N GLY A 21 -11.99 6.04 -6.30
CA GLY A 21 -12.24 5.59 -7.68
C GLY A 21 -11.12 5.95 -8.65
N SER A 22 -9.90 6.14 -8.15
CA SER A 22 -8.71 6.38 -8.94
C SER A 22 -7.90 5.09 -9.11
N PRO A 23 -7.00 5.01 -10.10
CA PRO A 23 -6.02 3.92 -10.21
C PRO A 23 -5.14 3.73 -8.97
N PHE A 24 -5.08 4.75 -8.09
CA PHE A 24 -4.36 4.65 -6.83
C PHE A 24 -5.08 3.71 -5.84
N MET A 25 -6.42 3.75 -5.79
CA MET A 25 -7.24 3.04 -4.79
C MET A 25 -8.04 1.85 -5.35
N ASP A 26 -8.12 1.72 -6.67
CA ASP A 26 -8.90 0.69 -7.34
C ASP A 26 -7.99 -0.12 -8.27
N VAL A 27 -7.79 -1.39 -7.95
CA VAL A 27 -6.87 -2.28 -8.66
C VAL A 27 -7.31 -2.57 -10.10
N GLU A 28 -8.62 -2.63 -10.37
CA GLU A 28 -9.11 -2.86 -11.73
C GLU A 28 -8.83 -1.65 -12.61
N ARG A 29 -9.04 -0.45 -12.05
CA ARG A 29 -8.68 0.79 -12.75
C ARG A 29 -7.18 0.92 -12.93
N ARG A 30 -6.38 0.45 -11.98
CA ARG A 30 -4.91 0.40 -12.11
C ARG A 30 -4.50 -0.45 -13.30
N VAL A 31 -4.96 -1.69 -13.37
CA VAL A 31 -4.60 -2.61 -14.45
C VAL A 31 -5.09 -2.09 -15.81
N SER A 32 -6.32 -1.58 -15.89
CA SER A 32 -6.81 -0.94 -17.11
C SER A 32 -5.95 0.24 -17.57
N ARG A 33 -5.47 1.08 -16.64
CA ARG A 33 -4.53 2.17 -16.97
C ARG A 33 -3.14 1.66 -17.35
N MET A 34 -2.69 0.56 -16.75
CA MET A 34 -1.44 -0.09 -17.16
C MET A 34 -1.51 -0.53 -18.62
N ASP A 35 -2.64 -1.12 -19.05
CA ASP A 35 -2.85 -1.52 -20.45
C ASP A 35 -2.82 -0.32 -21.41
N GLU A 36 -3.51 0.78 -21.06
CA GLU A 36 -3.48 2.02 -21.84
C GLU A 36 -2.08 2.62 -21.97
N CYS A 37 -1.25 2.47 -20.94
CA CYS A 37 0.11 2.99 -20.90
C CYS A 37 1.17 2.01 -21.45
N GLY A 38 0.79 0.79 -21.83
CA GLY A 38 1.73 -0.25 -22.23
C GLY A 38 2.66 -0.72 -21.11
N ILE A 39 2.17 -0.73 -19.86
CA ILE A 39 2.91 -1.20 -18.69
C ILE A 39 2.55 -2.66 -18.42
N ASP A 40 3.51 -3.56 -18.62
CA ASP A 40 3.30 -4.99 -18.46
C ASP A 40 3.19 -5.40 -16.98
N PHE A 41 3.98 -4.80 -16.11
CA PHE A 41 4.07 -5.21 -14.70
C PHE A 41 4.35 -4.02 -13.77
N GLN A 42 3.76 -4.04 -12.57
CA GLN A 42 4.06 -3.08 -11.51
C GLN A 42 4.39 -3.78 -10.19
N VAL A 43 5.38 -3.26 -9.48
CA VAL A 43 5.63 -3.61 -8.07
C VAL A 43 5.10 -2.47 -7.21
N LEU A 44 4.14 -2.77 -6.33
CA LEU A 44 3.47 -1.80 -5.48
C LEU A 44 4.19 -1.66 -4.15
N SER A 45 4.46 -0.43 -3.72
CA SER A 45 5.05 -0.14 -2.42
C SER A 45 3.99 0.34 -1.41
N PRO A 46 4.23 0.17 -0.10
CA PRO A 46 3.44 0.82 0.92
C PRO A 46 3.46 2.35 0.76
N ASN A 47 2.38 3.00 1.19
CA ASN A 47 2.32 4.46 1.17
C ASN A 47 3.27 5.02 2.25
N PRO A 48 4.16 5.97 1.93
CA PRO A 48 5.06 6.56 2.93
C PRO A 48 4.36 7.18 4.14
N LEU A 49 3.12 7.67 3.98
CA LEU A 49 2.33 8.22 5.07
C LEU A 49 1.87 7.16 6.09
N THR A 50 1.99 5.87 5.75
CA THR A 50 1.59 4.75 6.61
C THR A 50 2.78 3.98 7.19
N TYR A 51 4.00 4.52 7.13
CA TYR A 51 5.16 3.85 7.73
C TYR A 51 5.09 3.77 9.25
N PHE A 52 4.50 4.77 9.89
CA PHE A 52 4.20 4.76 11.34
C PHE A 52 5.37 4.36 12.25
N HIS A 53 6.61 4.62 11.87
CA HIS A 53 7.78 4.28 12.70
C HIS A 53 7.87 5.05 14.03
N HIS A 54 6.97 6.01 14.25
CA HIS A 54 6.91 6.88 15.42
C HIS A 54 5.83 6.49 16.45
N ILE A 55 4.95 5.52 16.12
CA ILE A 55 3.86 5.09 17.02
C ILE A 55 4.32 3.93 17.92
N PRO A 56 3.55 3.56 18.96
CA PRO A 56 3.87 2.40 19.81
C PRO A 56 4.11 1.13 18.99
N LYS A 57 5.12 0.35 19.39
CA LYS A 57 5.60 -0.79 18.60
C LYS A 57 4.51 -1.81 18.25
N ASP A 58 3.68 -2.18 19.21
CA ASP A 58 2.67 -3.24 19.03
C ASP A 58 1.61 -2.82 18.01
N GLU A 59 1.27 -1.53 17.97
CA GLU A 59 0.36 -0.96 16.98
C GLU A 59 0.98 -0.95 15.58
N ALA A 60 2.26 -0.59 15.47
CA ALA A 60 2.97 -0.60 14.19
C ALA A 60 3.14 -2.01 13.62
N ILE A 61 3.50 -2.99 14.47
CA ILE A 61 3.60 -4.41 14.09
C ILE A 61 2.24 -4.91 13.60
N ALA A 62 1.17 -4.68 14.35
CA ALA A 62 -0.17 -5.09 13.96
C ALA A 62 -0.63 -4.43 12.65
N PHE A 63 -0.27 -3.16 12.44
CA PHE A 63 -0.56 -2.44 11.20
C PHE A 63 0.18 -3.05 10.01
N CYS A 64 1.50 -3.27 10.11
CA CYS A 64 2.30 -3.88 9.04
C CYS A 64 1.75 -5.24 8.63
N ARG A 65 1.38 -6.10 9.58
CA ARG A 65 0.78 -7.41 9.29
C ARG A 65 -0.50 -7.28 8.46
N ARG A 66 -1.44 -6.46 8.93
CA ARG A 66 -2.71 -6.23 8.23
C ARG A 66 -2.52 -5.58 6.86
N HIS A 67 -1.57 -4.66 6.75
CA HIS A 67 -1.22 -4.01 5.48
C HIS A 67 -0.71 -5.05 4.47
N ASN A 68 0.20 -5.93 4.89
CA ASN A 68 0.79 -6.94 4.03
C ASN A 68 -0.25 -7.99 3.60
N ASP A 69 -1.15 -8.40 4.50
CA ASP A 69 -2.26 -9.32 4.15
C ASP A 69 -3.16 -8.68 3.07
N ALA A 70 -3.53 -7.41 3.25
CA ALA A 70 -4.33 -6.69 2.25
C ALA A 70 -3.58 -6.48 0.92
N MET A 71 -2.26 -6.27 0.95
CA MET A 71 -1.45 -6.16 -0.26
C MET A 71 -1.37 -7.48 -1.00
N ALA A 72 -1.18 -8.59 -0.29
CA ALA A 72 -1.18 -9.93 -0.86
C ALA A 72 -2.53 -10.27 -1.51
N GLU A 73 -3.64 -10.00 -0.81
CA GLU A 73 -4.99 -10.16 -1.37
C GLU A 73 -5.21 -9.31 -2.64
N LEU A 74 -4.72 -8.07 -2.65
CA LEU A 74 -4.82 -7.18 -3.82
C LEU A 74 -4.01 -7.73 -5.00
N VAL A 75 -2.76 -8.15 -4.75
CA VAL A 75 -1.85 -8.71 -5.77
C VAL A 75 -2.41 -10.02 -6.32
N ALA A 76 -2.99 -10.88 -5.48
CA ALA A 76 -3.58 -12.16 -5.87
C ALA A 76 -4.74 -12.04 -6.88
N ARG A 77 -5.35 -10.84 -7.01
CA ARG A 77 -6.35 -10.58 -8.06
C ARG A 77 -5.74 -10.50 -9.46
N HIS A 78 -4.47 -10.10 -9.57
CA HIS A 78 -3.74 -9.92 -10.83
C HIS A 78 -2.25 -10.34 -10.71
N PRO A 79 -1.95 -11.59 -10.33
CA PRO A 79 -0.59 -12.02 -9.93
C PRO A 79 0.42 -12.01 -11.10
N HIS A 80 -0.07 -12.03 -12.34
CA HIS A 80 0.79 -11.92 -13.53
C HIS A 80 1.10 -10.47 -13.94
N ARG A 81 0.50 -9.49 -13.26
CA ARG A 81 0.63 -8.06 -13.58
C ARG A 81 1.16 -7.25 -12.39
N LEU A 82 0.97 -7.75 -11.17
CA LEU A 82 1.30 -7.03 -9.94
C LEU A 82 2.17 -7.87 -9.01
N ALA A 83 3.06 -7.21 -8.28
CA ALA A 83 3.70 -7.71 -7.07
C ALA A 83 3.62 -6.65 -5.96
N GLY A 84 3.81 -7.05 -4.71
CA GLY A 84 3.79 -6.16 -3.54
C GLY A 84 5.13 -6.13 -2.81
N MET A 85 5.49 -4.98 -2.24
CA MET A 85 6.57 -4.86 -1.26
C MET A 85 5.99 -4.86 0.15
N ALA A 86 6.57 -5.67 1.04
CA ALA A 86 6.15 -5.72 2.43
C ALA A 86 6.42 -4.38 3.16
N ALA A 87 5.44 -3.92 3.93
CA ALA A 87 5.65 -2.93 4.99
C ALA A 87 6.26 -3.63 6.21
N LEU A 88 7.31 -3.04 6.78
CA LEU A 88 8.01 -3.59 7.95
C LEU A 88 8.02 -2.58 9.10
N PRO A 89 7.86 -3.03 10.35
CA PRO A 89 7.99 -2.18 11.54
C PRO A 89 9.48 -1.86 11.79
N MET A 90 10.06 -0.95 11.01
CA MET A 90 11.51 -0.67 10.99
C MET A 90 12.08 -0.20 12.33
N GLN A 91 11.25 0.26 13.26
CA GLN A 91 11.66 0.60 14.63
C GLN A 91 11.85 -0.63 15.55
N CYS A 92 11.49 -1.83 15.07
CA CYS A 92 11.54 -3.11 15.79
C CYS A 92 12.25 -4.16 14.91
N PRO A 93 13.59 -4.22 14.94
CA PRO A 93 14.36 -5.05 14.01
C PRO A 93 14.01 -6.54 14.05
N GLU A 94 13.78 -7.12 15.24
CA GLU A 94 13.42 -8.53 15.35
C GLU A 94 12.08 -8.83 14.66
N GLU A 95 11.03 -8.09 14.99
CA GLU A 95 9.69 -8.27 14.41
C GLU A 95 9.65 -7.89 12.92
N ALA A 96 10.51 -6.97 12.47
CA ALA A 96 10.68 -6.67 11.04
C ALA A 96 11.24 -7.85 10.26
N VAL A 97 12.20 -8.60 10.83
CA VAL A 97 12.74 -9.82 10.19
C VAL A 97 11.69 -10.93 10.16
N GLU A 98 10.93 -11.10 11.24
CA GLU A 98 9.82 -12.06 11.29
C GLU A 98 8.77 -11.75 10.23
N GLU A 99 8.33 -10.49 10.13
CA GLU A 99 7.31 -10.09 9.18
C GLU A 99 7.81 -10.14 7.73
N LEU A 100 9.08 -9.79 7.47
CA LEU A 100 9.71 -9.99 6.16
C LEU A 100 9.69 -11.47 5.77
N THR A 101 10.04 -12.36 6.70
CA THR A 101 10.06 -13.80 6.44
C THR A 101 8.66 -14.31 6.11
N ARG A 102 7.65 -13.90 6.88
CA ARG A 102 6.25 -14.25 6.62
C ARG A 102 5.79 -13.75 5.26
N ALA A 103 6.02 -12.47 4.96
CA ALA A 103 5.56 -11.85 3.72
C ALA A 103 6.18 -12.48 2.46
N VAL A 104 7.41 -12.99 2.54
CA VAL A 104 8.07 -13.65 1.40
C VAL A 104 7.71 -15.13 1.28
N LYS A 105 7.46 -15.82 2.40
CA LYS A 105 7.30 -17.29 2.40
C LYS A 105 5.85 -17.76 2.49
N GLU A 106 4.93 -16.93 2.96
CA GLU A 106 3.57 -17.33 3.32
C GLU A 106 2.46 -16.52 2.62
N LEU A 107 2.78 -15.35 2.06
CA LEU A 107 1.83 -14.44 1.40
C LEU A 107 1.95 -14.43 -0.13
#